data_AF-A0A6H1A4K9-F1
#
_entry.id   AF-A0A6H1A4K9-F1
#
_cell.length_a   1.000
_cell.length_b   1.000
_cell.length_c   1.000
_cell.angle_alpha   90.00
_cell.angle_beta   90.00
_cell.angle_gamma   90.00
#
_symmetry.space_group_name_H-M   'P 1'
#
loop_
_entity.id
_entity.type
_entity.pdbx_description
1 polymer ?
#
loop_
_entity_poly.entity_id
_entity_poly.type
_entity_poly.pdbx_seq_one_letter_code
_entity_poly.pdbx_strand_id
1 'polypeptide(L)'
;MTRSHRRLLSAAAPAVLPAVLLAVLLAVLLAGCGTEGDGGDDVRGDDTSQTPSPSASSTPTDGGSATTGAVDFTEVAILHGTAEGGTTSKTPVLLDSQQAVDQFVADFSRGDLAQQVRTTYDATDVPEGRALVGSVVSIGCDVPPGVTVSSGADGLRVTGRKVVSPMRQCLAAVTSVALVLVDAEAVG
;
A
#
# COMPACT_ATOMS: atom_id res chain seq x y z
N MET A 1 49.23 3.71 -20.37
CA MET A 1 48.81 3.00 -21.60
C MET A 1 49.20 1.54 -21.50
N THR A 2 48.29 0.66 -21.10
CA THR A 2 48.37 -0.80 -21.36
C THR A 2 46.99 -1.40 -21.02
N ARG A 3 46.21 -1.65 -22.06
CA ARG A 3 44.94 -2.39 -22.01
C ARG A 3 45.25 -3.86 -21.72
N SER A 4 44.62 -4.46 -20.72
CA SER A 4 44.62 -5.92 -20.57
C SER A 4 43.18 -6.43 -20.63
N HIS A 5 42.91 -7.13 -21.72
CA HIS A 5 41.65 -7.77 -22.05
C HIS A 5 41.47 -9.05 -21.22
N ARG A 6 40.39 -9.16 -20.46
CA ARG A 6 39.87 -10.48 -20.04
C ARG A 6 38.55 -10.74 -20.75
N ARG A 7 38.63 -11.66 -21.72
CA ARG A 7 37.49 -12.21 -22.46
C ARG A 7 36.79 -13.27 -21.61
N LEU A 8 35.48 -13.09 -21.49
CA LEU A 8 34.40 -14.06 -21.76
C LEU A 8 34.70 -15.55 -21.49
N LEU A 9 34.01 -16.10 -20.49
CA LEU A 9 33.52 -17.48 -20.51
C LEU A 9 32.03 -17.43 -20.19
N SER A 10 31.23 -17.50 -21.27
CA SER A 10 29.79 -17.65 -21.26
C SER A 10 29.49 -19.14 -21.15
N ALA A 11 28.83 -19.56 -20.07
CA ALA A 11 28.34 -20.93 -19.92
C ALA A 11 26.91 -21.00 -20.46
N ALA A 12 26.74 -21.68 -21.59
CA ALA A 12 25.43 -22.02 -22.15
C ALA A 12 24.90 -23.28 -21.45
N ALA A 13 23.74 -23.18 -20.82
CA ALA A 13 22.98 -24.32 -20.30
C ALA A 13 21.85 -24.70 -21.29
N PRO A 14 21.59 -26.01 -21.52
CA PRO A 14 20.59 -26.47 -22.49
C PRO A 14 19.16 -26.30 -21.97
N ALA A 15 18.35 -25.57 -22.75
CA ALA A 15 16.91 -25.41 -22.57
C ALA A 15 16.17 -26.52 -23.32
N VAL A 16 15.71 -27.57 -22.62
CA VAL A 16 14.80 -28.56 -23.19
C VAL A 16 13.85 -29.06 -22.09
N LEU A 17 12.82 -28.29 -21.70
CA LEU A 17 11.68 -28.79 -20.90
C LEU A 17 10.45 -27.86 -20.67
N PRO A 18 10.13 -26.78 -21.42
CA PRO A 18 8.91 -25.98 -21.12
C PRO A 18 7.68 -26.33 -21.99
N ALA A 19 7.77 -27.24 -22.96
CA ALA A 19 6.72 -27.39 -23.97
C ALA A 19 5.49 -28.21 -23.54
N VAL A 20 5.57 -29.05 -22.50
CA VAL A 20 4.47 -29.97 -22.15
C VAL A 20 3.51 -29.38 -21.12
N LEU A 21 3.95 -28.44 -20.27
CA LEU A 21 3.09 -27.87 -19.22
C LEU A 21 2.07 -26.84 -19.75
N LEU A 22 2.35 -26.18 -20.88
CA LEU A 22 1.48 -25.15 -21.45
C LEU A 22 0.17 -25.72 -22.04
N ALA A 23 0.15 -27.01 -22.41
CA ALA A 23 -1.02 -27.65 -23.01
C ALA A 23 -2.10 -28.04 -21.99
N VAL A 24 -1.76 -28.23 -20.72
CA VAL A 24 -2.73 -28.66 -19.68
C VAL A 24 -3.48 -27.48 -19.07
N LEU A 25 -2.87 -26.29 -18.99
CA LEU A 25 -3.53 -25.12 -18.37
C LEU A 25 -4.63 -24.51 -19.24
N LEU A 26 -4.59 -24.68 -20.57
CA LEU A 26 -5.56 -24.07 -21.49
C LEU A 26 -6.97 -24.69 -21.42
N ALA A 27 -7.11 -25.90 -20.86
CA ALA A 27 -8.38 -26.63 -20.83
C ALA A 27 -9.34 -26.17 -19.69
N VAL A 28 -8.87 -25.42 -18.69
CA VAL A 28 -9.68 -25.06 -17.51
C VAL A 28 -10.41 -23.71 -17.68
N LEU A 29 -10.06 -22.90 -18.69
CA LEU A 29 -10.59 -21.54 -18.85
C LEU A 29 -11.91 -21.43 -19.65
N LEU A 30 -12.54 -22.53 -20.05
CA LEU A 30 -13.78 -22.51 -20.86
C LEU A 30 -15.08 -22.83 -20.10
N ALA A 31 -15.06 -22.99 -18.78
CA ALA A 31 -16.25 -23.25 -17.98
C ALA A 31 -16.56 -22.08 -17.02
N GLY A 32 -17.08 -20.96 -17.56
CA GLY A 32 -17.44 -19.81 -16.71
C GLY A 32 -18.07 -18.63 -17.45
N CYS A 33 -18.96 -18.88 -18.40
CA CYS A 33 -19.82 -17.84 -18.98
C CYS A 33 -21.26 -18.11 -18.53
N GLY A 34 -21.92 -17.12 -17.91
CA GLY A 34 -23.37 -17.17 -17.72
C GLY A 34 -23.87 -16.48 -16.45
N THR A 35 -24.30 -15.22 -16.59
CA THR A 35 -25.66 -14.79 -16.22
C THR A 35 -25.83 -13.33 -16.62
N GLU A 36 -26.58 -13.15 -17.71
CA GLU A 36 -27.17 -11.88 -18.12
C GLU A 36 -28.38 -11.65 -17.21
N GLY A 37 -28.27 -10.70 -16.28
CA GLY A 37 -29.38 -10.24 -15.45
C GLY A 37 -29.90 -8.91 -15.97
N ASP A 38 -30.85 -8.97 -16.89
CA ASP A 38 -31.69 -7.84 -17.29
C ASP A 38 -32.79 -7.68 -16.22
N GLY A 39 -32.73 -6.58 -15.48
CA GLY A 39 -33.66 -6.26 -14.40
C GLY A 39 -33.76 -4.74 -14.29
N GLY A 40 -34.57 -4.17 -15.18
CA GLY A 40 -34.96 -2.77 -15.12
C GLY A 40 -35.95 -2.54 -13.98
N ASP A 41 -35.63 -1.58 -13.12
CA ASP A 41 -36.56 -0.95 -12.20
C ASP A 41 -36.36 0.58 -12.28
N ASP A 42 -37.13 1.21 -13.16
CA ASP A 42 -37.32 2.66 -13.22
C ASP A 42 -38.02 3.15 -11.94
N VAL A 43 -37.25 3.50 -10.90
CA VAL A 43 -37.78 4.25 -9.75
C VAL A 43 -37.65 5.74 -10.02
N ARG A 44 -38.67 6.30 -10.66
CA ARG A 44 -39.02 7.74 -10.51
C ARG A 44 -39.69 7.90 -9.16
N GLY A 45 -39.06 8.64 -8.24
CA GLY A 45 -39.64 8.93 -6.93
C GLY A 45 -38.90 10.01 -6.16
N ASP A 46 -39.52 11.19 -6.15
CA ASP A 46 -39.49 12.22 -5.11
C ASP A 46 -38.27 13.15 -4.95
N ASP A 47 -38.46 14.34 -5.52
CA ASP A 47 -37.77 15.59 -5.23
C ASP A 47 -38.15 16.06 -3.81
N THR A 48 -37.51 15.48 -2.79
CA THR A 48 -37.66 15.97 -1.41
C THR A 48 -36.64 17.07 -1.17
N SER A 49 -37.08 18.33 -1.28
CA SER A 49 -36.36 19.49 -0.74
C SER A 49 -36.11 19.32 0.76
N GLN A 50 -34.94 18.81 1.13
CA GLN A 50 -34.48 18.76 2.50
C GLN A 50 -33.75 20.06 2.84
N THR A 51 -34.41 20.91 3.62
CA THR A 51 -33.80 22.03 4.33
C THR A 51 -32.59 21.53 5.13
N PRO A 52 -31.37 22.05 4.92
CA PRO A 52 -30.21 21.61 5.67
C PRO A 52 -30.37 21.98 7.15
N SER A 53 -30.52 20.95 7.98
CA SER A 53 -30.46 21.09 9.44
C SER A 53 -29.02 21.46 9.83
N PRO A 54 -28.80 22.47 10.70
CA PRO A 54 -27.46 22.86 11.11
C PRO A 54 -26.76 21.68 11.79
N SER A 55 -25.64 21.24 11.21
CA SER A 55 -24.79 20.17 11.72
C SER A 55 -24.51 20.36 13.21
N ALA A 56 -24.99 19.41 14.01
CA ALA A 56 -24.53 19.25 15.37
C ALA A 56 -23.01 19.04 15.33
N SER A 57 -22.26 19.98 15.92
CA SER A 57 -20.86 19.78 16.28
C SER A 57 -20.79 18.58 17.23
N SER A 58 -20.47 17.42 16.70
CA SER A 58 -20.00 16.29 17.48
C SER A 58 -18.57 16.61 17.91
N THR A 59 -18.44 17.20 19.09
CA THR A 59 -17.17 17.25 19.81
C THR A 59 -16.68 15.81 19.95
N PRO A 60 -15.50 15.44 19.42
CA PRO A 60 -14.99 14.10 19.63
C PRO A 60 -14.81 13.94 21.14
N THR A 61 -15.59 13.02 21.70
CA THR A 61 -15.40 12.56 23.07
C THR A 61 -14.09 11.79 23.03
N ASP A 62 -13.05 12.32 23.68
CA ASP A 62 -11.81 11.61 24.00
C ASP A 62 -12.16 10.43 24.92
N GLY A 63 -12.74 9.39 24.33
CA GLY A 63 -13.14 8.17 24.98
C GLY A 63 -11.89 7.36 25.30
N GLY A 64 -11.49 7.43 26.57
CA GLY A 64 -10.66 6.45 27.28
C GLY A 64 -9.59 5.75 26.45
N SER A 65 -8.37 6.29 26.49
CA SER A 65 -7.15 5.61 26.05
C SER A 65 -7.07 4.21 26.69
N ALA A 66 -7.51 3.19 25.96
CA ALA A 66 -6.84 1.91 26.03
C ALA A 66 -5.38 2.21 25.71
N THR A 67 -4.48 1.92 26.65
CA THR A 67 -3.04 2.24 26.59
C THR A 67 -2.43 1.60 25.33
N THR A 68 -2.56 2.31 24.22
CA THR A 68 -1.94 1.98 22.95
C THR A 68 -0.49 2.40 23.14
N GLY A 69 0.42 1.43 23.17
CA GLY A 69 1.83 1.70 23.41
C GLY A 69 2.43 2.40 22.20
N ALA A 70 3.13 3.51 22.40
CA ALA A 70 4.04 4.00 21.37
C ALA A 70 5.11 2.92 21.13
N VAL A 71 5.35 2.58 19.87
CA VAL A 71 6.35 1.58 19.48
C VAL A 71 7.58 2.34 18.99
N ASP A 72 8.77 1.88 19.38
CA ASP A 72 10.02 2.42 18.82
C ASP A 72 10.16 2.03 17.35
N PHE A 73 10.49 3.00 16.50
CA PHE A 73 10.57 2.78 15.07
C PHE A 73 11.59 3.70 14.41
N THR A 74 12.04 3.31 13.23
CA THR A 74 12.82 4.15 12.33
C THR A 74 12.02 4.41 11.07
N GLU A 75 11.73 5.68 10.78
CA GLU A 75 11.11 6.08 9.52
C GLU A 75 12.14 5.90 8.40
N VAL A 76 11.89 4.98 7.47
CA VAL A 76 12.76 4.75 6.31
C VAL A 76 12.43 5.78 5.23
N ALA A 77 11.15 5.89 4.88
CA ALA A 77 10.67 6.85 3.89
C ALA A 77 9.17 7.12 4.03
N ILE A 78 8.76 8.31 3.57
CA ILE A 78 7.39 8.62 3.18
C ILE A 78 7.36 8.88 1.69
N LEU A 79 6.88 7.90 0.95
CA LEU A 79 6.76 7.93 -0.51
C LEU A 79 5.36 8.43 -0.87
N HIS A 80 5.23 9.11 -2.00
CA HIS A 80 3.94 9.62 -2.42
C HIS A 80 3.85 9.79 -3.94
N GLY A 81 2.63 9.68 -4.45
CA GLY A 81 2.31 9.90 -5.86
C GLY A 81 0.87 10.40 -6.02
N THR A 82 0.58 10.99 -7.18
CA THR A 82 -0.73 11.61 -7.45
C THR A 82 -1.59 10.67 -8.29
N ALA A 83 -2.81 10.41 -7.84
CA ALA A 83 -3.77 9.52 -8.48
C ALA A 83 -3.29 8.06 -8.65
N GLU A 84 -2.43 7.59 -7.74
CA GLU A 84 -1.86 6.24 -7.74
C GLU A 84 -2.90 5.14 -7.43
N GLY A 85 -3.99 5.50 -6.73
CA GLY A 85 -5.00 4.55 -6.25
C GLY A 85 -4.68 4.04 -4.85
N GLY A 86 -4.87 2.74 -4.60
CA GLY A 86 -4.69 2.14 -3.29
C GLY A 86 -5.88 2.30 -2.33
N THR A 87 -5.87 1.51 -1.28
CA THR A 87 -6.81 1.61 -0.15
C THR A 87 -6.05 1.86 1.14
N THR A 88 -6.55 2.75 1.98
CA THR A 88 -5.97 2.94 3.31
C THR A 88 -6.23 1.69 4.15
N SER A 89 -5.17 1.13 4.71
CA SER A 89 -5.24 0.09 5.73
C SER A 89 -4.57 0.61 6.98
N LYS A 90 -5.22 0.41 8.14
CA LYS A 90 -4.61 0.76 9.42
C LYS A 90 -3.63 -0.31 9.91
N THR A 91 -3.66 -1.50 9.30
CA THR A 91 -2.76 -2.61 9.61
C THR A 91 -1.63 -2.59 8.57
N PRO A 92 -0.37 -2.40 8.99
CA PRO A 92 0.75 -2.38 8.07
C PRO A 92 1.00 -3.78 7.50
N VAL A 93 1.58 -3.82 6.30
CA VAL A 93 1.98 -5.07 5.63
C VAL A 93 3.45 -5.34 5.93
N LEU A 94 3.77 -6.55 6.35
CA LEU A 94 5.14 -7.00 6.50
C LEU A 94 5.78 -7.14 5.11
N LEU A 95 6.91 -6.45 4.90
CA LEU A 95 7.66 -6.47 3.64
C LEU A 95 8.94 -7.28 3.85
N ASP A 96 8.80 -8.58 4.05
CA ASP A 96 9.90 -9.51 4.31
C ASP A 96 10.49 -10.13 3.04
N SER A 97 9.85 -9.89 1.89
CA SER A 97 10.17 -10.54 0.63
C SER A 97 9.72 -9.69 -0.55
N GLN A 98 10.35 -9.90 -1.71
CA GLN A 98 9.93 -9.25 -2.96
C GLN A 98 8.47 -9.54 -3.31
N GLN A 99 8.00 -10.76 -3.01
CA GLN A 99 6.61 -11.14 -3.24
C GLN A 99 5.65 -10.31 -2.39
N ALA A 100 5.96 -10.10 -1.10
CA ALA A 100 5.14 -9.27 -0.23
C ALA A 100 5.12 -7.81 -0.72
N VAL A 101 6.24 -7.29 -1.20
CA VAL A 101 6.31 -5.95 -1.81
C VAL A 101 5.45 -5.87 -3.06
N ASP A 102 5.55 -6.85 -3.97
CA ASP A 102 4.74 -6.87 -5.20
C ASP A 102 3.25 -6.97 -4.92
N GLN A 103 2.84 -7.73 -3.89
CA GLN A 103 1.46 -7.77 -3.42
C GLN A 103 1.02 -6.44 -2.83
N PHE A 104 1.85 -5.83 -1.99
CA PHE A 104 1.56 -4.55 -1.36
C PHE A 104 1.35 -3.42 -2.37
N VAL A 105 2.17 -3.38 -3.43
CA VAL A 105 2.07 -2.34 -4.46
C VAL A 105 1.10 -2.66 -5.59
N ALA A 106 0.47 -3.85 -5.59
CA ALA A 106 -0.46 -4.27 -6.65
C ALA A 106 -1.68 -3.34 -6.77
N ASP A 107 -2.07 -2.69 -5.67
CA ASP A 107 -3.20 -1.75 -5.64
C ASP A 107 -2.85 -0.37 -6.23
N PHE A 108 -1.57 -0.08 -6.48
CA PHE A 108 -1.13 1.17 -7.10
C PHE A 108 -1.14 1.02 -8.63
N SER A 109 -2.18 1.55 -9.26
CA SER A 109 -2.52 1.28 -10.66
C SER A 109 -1.91 2.29 -11.65
N ARG A 110 -1.30 3.37 -11.15
CA ARG A 110 -0.78 4.49 -11.95
C ARG A 110 0.55 4.96 -11.38
N GLY A 111 1.19 5.87 -12.11
CA GLY A 111 2.37 6.62 -11.64
C GLY A 111 3.60 5.77 -11.37
N ASP A 112 4.46 6.28 -10.50
CA ASP A 112 5.75 5.70 -10.15
C ASP A 112 5.83 5.24 -8.68
N LEU A 113 4.76 5.39 -7.88
CA LEU A 113 4.78 5.06 -6.45
C LEU A 113 5.13 3.59 -6.20
N ALA A 114 4.60 2.66 -7.00
CA ALA A 114 4.94 1.25 -6.91
C ALA A 114 6.44 1.01 -7.15
N GLN A 115 7.04 1.71 -8.12
CA GLN A 115 8.47 1.59 -8.40
C GLN A 115 9.33 2.24 -7.32
N GLN A 116 8.89 3.38 -6.76
CA GLN A 116 9.55 4.01 -5.62
C GLN A 116 9.59 3.05 -4.41
N VAL A 117 8.46 2.40 -4.07
CA VAL A 117 8.40 1.44 -2.96
C VAL A 117 9.38 0.28 -3.18
N ARG A 118 9.39 -0.33 -4.38
CA ARG A 118 10.35 -1.40 -4.71
C ARG A 118 11.80 -0.94 -4.60
N THR A 119 12.10 0.24 -5.14
CA THR A 119 13.46 0.80 -5.13
C THR A 119 13.93 1.11 -3.71
N THR A 120 13.05 1.65 -2.86
CA THR A 120 13.37 1.89 -1.45
C THR A 120 13.53 0.59 -0.69
N TYR A 121 12.69 -0.41 -0.94
CA TYR A 121 12.84 -1.76 -0.37
C TYR A 121 14.21 -2.35 -0.70
N ASP A 122 14.60 -2.39 -1.98
CA ASP A 122 15.89 -2.95 -2.43
C ASP A 122 17.10 -2.23 -1.83
N ALA A 123 16.96 -0.93 -1.54
CA ALA A 123 18.01 -0.09 -0.97
C ALA A 123 18.05 -0.10 0.57
N THR A 124 17.04 -0.68 1.23
CA THR A 124 16.94 -0.65 2.69
C THR A 124 17.64 -1.87 3.28
N ASP A 125 18.68 -1.63 4.09
CA ASP A 125 19.25 -2.65 4.96
C ASP A 125 18.33 -2.84 6.18
N VAL A 126 17.89 -4.07 6.43
CA VAL A 126 17.03 -4.42 7.57
C VAL A 126 17.90 -5.10 8.64
N PRO A 127 18.21 -4.43 9.76
CA PRO A 127 19.04 -5.00 10.80
C PRO A 127 18.43 -6.27 11.42
N GLU A 128 19.27 -7.15 11.95
CA GLU A 128 18.79 -8.30 12.74
C GLU A 128 17.87 -7.85 13.88
N GLY A 129 16.78 -8.57 14.08
CA GLY A 129 15.76 -8.25 15.08
C GLY A 129 14.78 -7.13 14.67
N ARG A 130 14.94 -6.53 13.49
CA ARG A 130 13.99 -5.55 12.94
C ARG A 130 13.19 -6.13 11.78
N ALA A 131 12.04 -5.53 11.51
CA ALA A 131 11.18 -5.85 10.38
C ALA A 131 10.82 -4.57 9.63
N LEU A 132 10.87 -4.62 8.31
CA LEU A 132 10.39 -3.56 7.43
C LEU A 132 8.90 -3.76 7.17
N VAL A 133 8.09 -2.74 7.45
CA VAL A 133 6.66 -2.76 7.19
C VAL A 133 6.23 -1.54 6.38
N GLY A 134 5.21 -1.74 5.54
CA GLY A 134 4.64 -0.70 4.67
C GLY A 134 3.18 -0.40 5.04
N SER A 135 2.77 0.87 4.97
CA SER A 135 1.38 1.27 5.18
C SER A 135 0.99 2.46 4.31
N VAL A 136 -0.22 2.43 3.74
CA VAL A 136 -0.84 3.60 3.11
C VAL A 136 -1.41 4.49 4.21
N VAL A 137 -0.64 5.52 4.57
CA VAL A 137 -0.91 6.35 5.76
C VAL A 137 -1.83 7.54 5.49
N SER A 138 -2.00 7.92 4.23
CA SER A 138 -2.89 9.01 3.82
C SER A 138 -3.27 8.87 2.34
N ILE A 139 -4.51 9.25 2.03
CA ILE A 139 -4.96 9.57 0.67
C ILE A 139 -5.65 10.93 0.78
N GLY A 140 -5.04 11.98 0.24
CA GLY A 140 -5.50 13.36 0.47
C GLY A 140 -4.74 14.39 -0.35
N CYS A 141 -4.84 15.67 0.01
CA CYS A 141 -4.21 16.74 -0.78
C CYS A 141 -2.74 16.97 -0.40
N ASP A 142 -2.37 16.53 0.80
CA ASP A 142 -1.11 16.83 1.43
C ASP A 142 -0.39 15.54 1.79
N VAL A 143 0.94 15.62 1.79
CA VAL A 143 1.82 14.56 2.28
C VAL A 143 2.02 14.74 3.79
N PRO A 144 1.77 13.71 4.62
CA PRO A 144 2.07 13.77 6.05
C PRO A 144 3.55 14.12 6.29
N PRO A 145 3.90 15.01 7.24
CA PRO A 145 5.28 15.41 7.51
C PRO A 145 6.07 14.35 8.30
N GLY A 146 5.53 13.13 8.44
CA GLY A 146 6.09 12.02 9.21
C GLY A 146 5.00 11.03 9.62
N VAL A 147 5.37 9.99 10.37
CA VAL A 147 4.41 9.02 10.93
C VAL A 147 4.53 8.86 12.46
N THR A 148 3.53 8.19 13.03
CA THR A 148 3.60 7.60 14.37
C THR A 148 3.28 6.11 14.27
N VAL A 149 3.97 5.30 15.06
CA VAL A 149 3.74 3.85 15.16
C VAL A 149 3.25 3.52 16.55
N SER A 150 2.18 2.72 16.63
CA SER A 150 1.58 2.34 17.91
C SER A 150 1.08 0.89 17.88
N SER A 151 1.04 0.25 19.05
CA SER A 151 0.51 -1.10 19.23
C SER A 151 -0.87 -1.05 19.89
N GLY A 152 -1.86 -1.71 19.29
CA GLY A 152 -3.22 -1.81 19.82
C GLY A 152 -3.72 -3.25 19.87
N ALA A 153 -4.99 -3.42 20.26
CA ALA A 153 -5.63 -4.75 20.31
C ALA A 153 -5.65 -5.47 18.95
N ASP A 154 -5.63 -4.71 17.86
CA ASP A 154 -5.63 -5.22 16.48
C ASP A 154 -4.21 -5.31 15.88
N GLY A 155 -3.17 -5.24 16.72
CA GLY A 155 -1.77 -5.27 16.32
C GLY A 155 -1.16 -3.88 16.07
N LEU A 156 -0.08 -3.87 15.29
CA LEU A 156 0.68 -2.67 14.93
C LEU A 156 -0.16 -1.73 14.05
N ARG A 157 -0.01 -0.42 14.25
CA ARG A 157 -0.64 0.63 13.44
C ARG A 157 0.40 1.69 13.06
N VAL A 158 0.40 2.09 11.79
CA VAL A 158 1.22 3.18 11.27
C VAL A 158 0.29 4.29 10.78
N THR A 159 0.41 5.49 11.34
CA THR A 159 -0.48 6.62 11.05
C THR A 159 0.33 7.83 10.61
N GLY A 160 -0.11 8.50 9.54
CA GLY A 160 0.47 9.77 9.10
C GLY A 160 0.25 10.87 10.11
N ARG A 161 1.30 11.64 10.42
CA ARG A 161 1.16 12.85 11.25
C ARG A 161 0.25 13.85 10.55
N LYS A 162 -0.53 14.57 11.35
CA LYS A 162 -1.42 15.60 10.84
C LYS A 162 -0.62 16.75 10.20
N VAL A 163 -1.02 17.14 9.01
CA VAL A 163 -0.50 18.34 8.33
C VAL A 163 -1.04 19.57 9.04
N VAL A 164 -0.15 20.50 9.41
CA VAL A 164 -0.49 21.68 10.25
C VAL A 164 -1.45 22.62 9.52
N SER A 165 -1.25 22.81 8.22
CA SER A 165 -2.06 23.70 7.39
C SER A 165 -2.44 22.98 6.09
N PRO A 166 -3.42 22.05 6.13
CA PRO A 166 -3.78 21.26 4.97
C PRO A 166 -4.40 22.11 3.86
N MET A 167 -4.14 21.74 2.62
CA MET A 167 -4.76 22.37 1.47
C MET A 167 -6.28 22.12 1.48
N ARG A 168 -7.05 23.16 1.13
CA ARG A 168 -8.53 23.07 1.11
C ARG A 168 -9.07 22.37 -0.12
N GLN A 169 -8.29 22.29 -1.19
CA GLN A 169 -8.70 21.75 -2.48
C GLN A 169 -7.60 20.86 -3.04
N CYS A 170 -7.97 19.62 -3.38
CA CYS A 170 -7.15 18.69 -4.15
C CYS A 170 -7.47 18.86 -5.63
N LEU A 171 -6.48 19.15 -6.47
CA LEU A 171 -6.65 18.95 -7.91
C LEU A 171 -6.68 17.46 -8.26
N ALA A 172 -5.92 16.66 -7.52
CA ALA A 172 -5.96 15.21 -7.52
C ALA A 172 -5.51 14.69 -6.15
N ALA A 173 -5.98 13.50 -5.77
CA ALA A 173 -5.58 12.89 -4.50
C ALA A 173 -4.14 12.38 -4.58
N VAL A 174 -3.35 12.68 -3.56
CA VAL A 174 -2.01 12.17 -3.31
C VAL A 174 -2.13 10.97 -2.38
N THR A 175 -1.58 9.84 -2.80
CA THR A 175 -1.45 8.64 -1.96
C THR A 175 -0.09 8.70 -1.29
N SER A 176 -0.03 8.55 0.04
CA SER A 176 1.22 8.53 0.80
C SER A 176 1.41 7.18 1.48
N VAL A 177 2.57 6.59 1.25
CA VAL A 177 3.01 5.31 1.82
C VAL A 177 4.16 5.58 2.77
N ALA A 178 4.08 5.04 3.99
CA ALA A 178 5.20 5.03 4.91
C ALA A 178 5.85 3.65 4.93
N LEU A 179 7.18 3.64 4.85
CA LEU A 179 8.02 2.48 5.11
C LEU A 179 8.75 2.72 6.43
N VAL A 180 8.61 1.79 7.37
CA VAL A 180 9.20 1.91 8.71
C VAL A 180 9.86 0.61 9.14
N LEU A 181 10.98 0.72 9.85
CA LEU A 181 11.59 -0.39 10.57
C LEU A 181 11.08 -0.39 12.00
N VAL A 182 10.57 -1.53 12.45
CA VAL A 182 10.12 -1.77 13.82
C VAL A 182 10.81 -3.01 14.37
N ASP A 183 10.73 -3.25 15.68
CA ASP A 183 11.16 -4.53 16.24
C ASP A 183 10.32 -5.66 15.64
N ALA A 184 10.97 -6.76 15.22
CA ALA A 184 10.28 -7.88 14.57
C ALA A 184 9.21 -8.50 15.47
N GLU A 185 9.42 -8.46 16.79
CA GLU A 185 8.46 -8.92 17.80
C GLU A 185 7.19 -8.05 17.86
N ALA A 186 7.21 -6.84 17.33
CA ALA A 186 6.04 -5.94 17.33
C ALA A 186 5.09 -6.19 16.15
N VAL A 187 5.49 -7.00 15.16
CA VAL A 187 4.69 -7.30 13.95
C VAL A 187 3.89 -8.61 14.09
N GLY A 188 4.17 -9.41 15.12
CA GLY A 188 3.59 -10.74 15.37
C GLY A 188 2.68 -10.83 16.59
#